data_AF-A0A7Z1KJF9-F1
#
_entry.id   AF-A0A7Z1KJF9-F1
#
_cell.length_a   1.000
_cell.length_b   1.000
_cell.length_c   1.000
_cell.angle_alpha   90.00
_cell.angle_beta   90.00
_cell.angle_gamma   90.00
#
_symmetry.space_group_name_H-M   'P 1'
#
loop_
_entity.id
_entity.type
_entity.pdbx_description
1 polymer ?
#
loop_
_entity_poly.entity_id
_entity_poly.type
_entity_poly.pdbx_seq_one_letter_code
_entity_poly.pdbx_strand_id
1 'polypeptide(L)'
;SSCTSYWYGITDEDGKAQLEVTQDDSRGLRTPLQAMLVDDPLTVSDMDVIFTVITSPDSDKAKYWGHMPETVTNSAGVKFRRPLLAAEMTSNSGTYLVNNETWPLVTAANTEKAGATGCDA
;
A
#
# COMPACT_ATOMS: atom_id res chain seq x y z
N SER A 1 -9.63 6.52 -19.11
CA SER A 1 -8.53 6.97 -19.99
C SER A 1 -7.25 6.36 -19.46
N SER A 2 -6.63 5.42 -20.17
CA SER A 2 -5.28 4.97 -19.85
C SER A 2 -4.30 6.02 -20.37
N CYS A 3 -3.54 6.66 -19.49
CA CYS A 3 -2.47 7.56 -19.91
C CYS A 3 -1.23 6.71 -20.14
N THR A 4 -0.99 6.30 -21.38
CA THR A 4 0.25 5.59 -21.75
C THR A 4 1.31 6.62 -22.06
N SER A 5 2.42 6.58 -21.31
CA SER A 5 3.61 7.39 -21.58
C SER A 5 4.72 6.48 -22.10
N TYR A 6 5.46 6.95 -23.11
CA TYR A 6 6.57 6.20 -23.69
C TYR A 6 7.89 6.86 -23.31
N TRP A 7 8.85 6.05 -22.93
CA TRP A 7 10.25 6.44 -22.76
C TRP A 7 11.07 5.65 -23.79
N TYR A 8 12.04 6.32 -24.41
CA TYR A 8 12.94 5.71 -25.39
C TYR A 8 14.37 5.85 -24.91
N GLY A 9 15.15 4.79 -25.11
CA GLY A 9 16.57 4.75 -24.77
C GLY A 9 17.29 3.69 -25.59
N ILE A 10 18.58 3.57 -25.34
CA ILE A 10 19.46 2.56 -25.95
C ILE A 10 20.08 1.72 -24.85
N THR A 11 20.47 0.50 -25.18
CA THR A 11 21.24 -0.35 -24.27
C THR A 11 22.70 0.08 -24.21
N ASP A 12 23.37 -0.24 -23.10
CA ASP A 12 24.82 -0.14 -22.95
C ASP A 12 25.57 -1.24 -23.74
N GLU A 13 26.89 -1.29 -23.57
CA GLU A 13 27.77 -2.27 -24.22
C GLU A 13 27.49 -3.73 -23.84
N ASP A 14 26.85 -3.96 -22.69
CA ASP A 14 26.42 -5.27 -22.20
C ASP A 14 25.03 -5.66 -22.72
N GLY A 15 24.37 -4.81 -23.50
CA GLY A 15 23.00 -5.03 -23.96
C GLY A 15 21.93 -4.79 -22.88
N LYS A 16 22.21 -3.94 -21.88
CA LYS A 16 21.27 -3.62 -20.79
C LYS A 16 20.80 -2.19 -20.84
N ALA A 17 19.58 -1.95 -20.37
CA ALA A 17 19.05 -0.62 -20.09
C ALA A 17 18.64 -0.57 -18.61
N GLN A 18 18.94 0.55 -17.95
CA GLN A 18 18.56 0.79 -16.55
C GLN A 18 17.72 2.05 -16.49
N LEU A 19 16.58 1.96 -15.81
CA LEU A 19 15.65 3.07 -15.62
C LEU A 19 15.37 3.23 -14.12
N GLU A 20 15.53 4.46 -13.63
CA GLU A 20 15.02 4.84 -12.32
C GLU A 20 13.56 5.27 -12.48
N VAL A 21 12.66 4.62 -11.75
CA VAL A 21 11.22 4.90 -11.82
C VAL A 21 10.77 5.43 -10.47
N THR A 22 10.22 6.63 -10.47
CA THR A 22 9.57 7.24 -9.32
C THR A 22 8.12 7.57 -9.65
N GLN A 23 7.28 7.50 -8.62
CA GLN A 23 5.90 7.94 -8.72
C GLN A 23 5.56 8.78 -7.50
N ASP A 24 5.63 10.09 -7.69
CA ASP A 24 5.15 11.05 -6.72
C ASP A 24 3.63 10.96 -6.59
N ASP A 25 3.11 11.27 -5.40
CA ASP A 25 1.68 11.25 -5.08
C ASP A 25 0.97 9.92 -5.44
N SER A 26 1.70 8.79 -5.33
CA SER A 26 1.11 7.46 -5.52
C SER A 26 -0.05 7.23 -4.56
N ARG A 27 -1.11 6.60 -5.09
CA ARG A 27 -2.26 6.16 -4.30
C ARG A 27 -2.10 4.75 -3.74
N GLY A 28 -0.98 4.07 -3.98
CA GLY A 28 -0.82 2.65 -3.65
C GLY A 28 -1.36 1.73 -4.76
N LEU A 29 -1.01 2.00 -6.02
CA LEU A 29 -1.47 1.23 -7.18
C LEU A 29 -0.35 0.37 -7.76
N ARG A 30 -0.75 -0.67 -8.50
CA ARG A 30 0.15 -1.45 -9.36
C ARG A 30 0.13 -0.86 -10.77
N THR A 31 1.31 -0.52 -11.27
CA THR A 31 1.50 0.07 -12.60
C THR A 31 2.25 -0.93 -13.48
N PRO A 32 1.64 -1.42 -14.57
CA PRO A 32 2.33 -2.28 -15.52
C PRO A 32 3.33 -1.46 -16.34
N LEU A 33 4.59 -1.93 -16.41
CA LEU A 33 5.61 -1.44 -17.33
C LEU A 33 5.85 -2.50 -18.40
N GLN A 34 6.02 -2.04 -19.64
CA GLN A 34 6.33 -2.89 -20.79
C GLN A 34 7.59 -2.38 -21.46
N ALA A 35 8.57 -3.25 -21.63
CA ALA A 35 9.77 -2.98 -22.43
C ALA A 35 9.62 -3.67 -23.79
N MET A 36 9.89 -2.94 -24.87
CA MET A 36 9.81 -3.41 -26.25
C MET A 36 11.01 -2.96 -27.07
N LEU A 37 11.46 -3.80 -28.01
CA LEU A 37 12.45 -3.37 -29.00
C LEU A 37 11.74 -2.57 -30.10
N VAL A 38 12.31 -1.43 -30.48
CA VAL A 38 11.71 -0.55 -31.49
C VAL A 38 11.59 -1.23 -32.85
N ASP A 39 12.60 -2.01 -33.23
CA ASP A 39 12.67 -2.69 -34.52
C ASP A 39 12.03 -4.09 -34.50
N ASP A 40 11.66 -4.60 -33.32
CA ASP A 40 10.95 -5.85 -33.12
C ASP A 40 9.89 -5.71 -32.02
N PRO A 41 8.75 -5.07 -32.33
CA PRO A 41 7.71 -4.75 -31.34
C PRO A 41 6.97 -5.98 -30.82
N LEU A 42 7.23 -7.18 -31.35
CA LEU A 42 6.68 -8.43 -30.84
C LEU A 42 7.49 -8.97 -29.65
N THR A 43 8.74 -8.55 -29.50
CA THR A 43 9.56 -8.86 -28.33
C THR A 43 9.23 -7.89 -27.20
N VAL A 44 8.30 -8.31 -26.34
CA VAL A 44 7.83 -7.55 -25.17
C VAL A 44 8.21 -8.26 -23.88
N SER A 45 8.65 -7.50 -22.89
CA SER A 45 8.84 -7.95 -21.52
C SER A 45 7.96 -7.12 -20.58
N ASP A 46 7.13 -7.80 -19.79
CA ASP A 46 6.26 -7.18 -18.80
C ASP A 46 6.92 -7.16 -17.41
N MET A 47 6.82 -6.02 -16.74
CA MET A 47 7.23 -5.85 -15.35
C MET A 47 6.24 -4.95 -14.62
N ASP A 48 5.57 -5.49 -13.61
CA ASP A 48 4.72 -4.68 -12.74
C ASP A 48 5.57 -3.99 -11.67
N VAL A 49 5.33 -2.70 -11.45
CA VAL A 49 5.89 -1.94 -10.32
C VAL A 49 4.79 -1.49 -9.37
N ILE A 50 5.08 -1.47 -8.08
CA ILE A 50 4.15 -1.06 -7.03
C ILE A 50 4.81 0.04 -6.21
N PHE A 51 4.16 1.20 -6.15
CA PHE A 51 4.53 2.30 -5.26
C PHE A 51 3.54 2.35 -4.11
N THR A 52 3.94 1.86 -2.94
CA THR A 52 3.07 1.77 -1.76
C THR A 52 2.81 3.14 -1.13
N VAL A 53 1.71 3.29 -0.40
CA VAL A 53 1.34 4.55 0.29
C VAL A 53 1.26 4.36 1.81
N ILE A 54 1.72 5.37 2.57
CA ILE A 54 1.75 5.34 4.04
C ILE A 54 0.34 5.30 4.66
N THR A 55 -0.68 5.75 3.93
CA THR A 55 -2.06 5.85 4.41
C THR A 55 -2.87 4.56 4.28
N SER A 56 -2.29 3.50 3.71
CA SER A 56 -2.88 2.16 3.63
C SER A 56 -2.00 1.15 4.37
N PRO A 57 -2.58 0.17 5.09
CA PRO A 57 -1.82 -0.90 5.71
C PRO A 57 -1.29 -1.89 4.67
N ASP A 58 -0.19 -2.55 5.01
CA ASP A 58 0.29 -3.73 4.27
C ASP A 58 -0.55 -4.95 4.71
N SER A 59 -1.73 -5.09 4.09
CA SER A 59 -2.73 -6.10 4.44
C SER A 59 -3.46 -6.54 3.17
N ASP A 60 -3.75 -7.83 3.05
CA ASP A 60 -4.54 -8.40 1.95
C ASP A 60 -5.99 -7.91 1.94
N LYS A 61 -6.44 -7.31 3.05
CA LYS A 61 -7.75 -6.69 3.21
C LYS A 61 -7.76 -5.20 2.86
N ALA A 62 -6.60 -4.60 2.61
CA ALA A 62 -6.50 -3.21 2.17
C ALA A 62 -6.98 -3.07 0.72
N LYS A 63 -7.54 -1.91 0.40
CA LYS A 63 -7.93 -1.59 -0.98
C LYS A 63 -6.73 -1.18 -1.84
N TYR A 64 -5.70 -0.60 -1.21
CA TYR A 64 -4.49 -0.12 -1.88
C TYR A 64 -3.23 -0.76 -1.29
N TRP A 65 -2.17 -0.77 -2.10
CA TRP A 65 -0.85 -1.22 -1.68
C TRP A 65 -0.25 -0.23 -0.68
N GLY A 66 -0.07 -0.70 0.55
CA GLY A 66 0.27 0.12 1.69
C GLY A 66 1.63 -0.17 2.30
N HIS A 67 2.13 0.76 3.11
CA HIS A 67 3.26 0.53 4.02
C HIS A 67 3.05 1.23 5.38
N MET A 68 1.78 1.44 5.78
CA MET A 68 1.48 1.98 7.11
C MET A 68 2.16 1.11 8.18
N PRO A 69 2.98 1.71 9.08
CA PRO A 69 3.67 0.94 10.10
C PRO A 69 2.67 0.22 10.99
N GLU A 70 2.88 -1.07 11.23
CA GLU A 70 2.06 -1.84 12.17
C GLU A 70 2.04 -1.21 13.56
N THR A 71 3.16 -0.59 13.96
CA THR A 71 3.29 0.11 15.23
C THR A 71 4.19 1.32 15.13
N VAL A 72 3.88 2.36 15.90
CA VAL A 72 4.73 3.54 16.10
C VAL A 72 5.06 3.71 17.57
N THR A 73 6.25 4.20 17.90
CA THR A 73 6.67 4.43 19.28
C THR A 73 6.84 5.93 19.50
N ASN A 74 6.21 6.48 20.54
CA ASN A 74 6.40 7.88 20.87
C ASN A 74 7.73 8.13 21.61
N SER A 75 8.08 9.39 21.85
CA SER A 75 9.32 9.77 22.55
C SER A 75 9.41 9.25 24.00
N ALA A 76 8.28 8.91 24.62
CA ALA A 76 8.22 8.31 25.96
C ALA A 76 8.33 6.77 25.95
N GLY A 77 8.54 6.14 24.79
CA GLY A 77 8.65 4.69 24.66
C GLY A 77 7.30 3.95 24.61
N VAL A 78 6.18 4.66 24.55
CA VAL A 78 4.85 4.05 24.41
C VAL A 78 4.62 3.65 22.97
N LYS A 79 4.29 2.37 22.77
CA LYS A 79 4.05 1.76 21.46
C LYS A 79 2.55 1.76 21.14
N PHE A 80 2.18 2.32 20.00
CA PHE A 80 0.82 2.35 19.48
C PHE A 80 0.73 1.44 18.27
N ARG A 81 -0.32 0.62 18.18
CA ARG A 81 -0.63 -0.17 16.99
C ARG A 81 -1.44 0.67 16.00
N ARG A 82 -1.29 0.42 14.70
CA ARG A 82 -2.17 1.02 13.70
C ARG A 82 -3.64 0.64 13.98
N PRO A 83 -4.61 1.46 13.54
CA PRO A 83 -6.00 1.03 13.52
C PRO A 83 -6.18 -0.21 12.62
N LEU A 84 -7.12 -1.07 12.99
CA LEU A 84 -7.56 -2.18 12.15
C LEU A 84 -8.54 -1.67 11.09
N LEU A 85 -8.49 -2.25 9.89
CA LEU A 85 -9.51 -2.07 8.86
C LEU A 85 -10.83 -2.67 9.33
N ALA A 86 -11.95 -2.20 8.78
CA ALA A 86 -13.26 -2.76 9.14
C ALA A 86 -13.36 -4.27 8.85
N ALA A 87 -12.70 -4.75 7.79
CA ALA A 87 -12.64 -6.17 7.41
C ALA A 87 -11.68 -7.01 8.29
N GLU A 88 -10.86 -6.36 9.12
CA GLU A 88 -9.99 -7.01 10.10
C GLU A 88 -10.70 -7.23 11.44
N MET A 89 -11.80 -6.51 11.69
CA MET A 89 -12.56 -6.56 12.94
C MET A 89 -13.60 -7.69 12.94
N THR A 90 -13.83 -8.29 14.11
CA THR A 90 -14.96 -9.22 14.32
C THR A 90 -16.30 -8.50 14.40
N SER A 91 -16.32 -7.27 14.91
CA SER A 91 -17.50 -6.40 14.95
C SER A 91 -17.10 -4.92 14.99
N ASN A 92 -17.96 -4.05 14.48
CA ASN A 92 -17.83 -2.59 14.54
C ASN A 92 -19.24 -1.96 14.68
N SER A 93 -19.33 -0.69 15.06
CA SER A 93 -20.61 0.03 15.18
C SER A 93 -21.00 0.79 13.91
N GLY A 94 -20.29 0.55 12.81
CA GLY A 94 -20.40 1.27 11.55
C GLY A 94 -19.03 1.42 10.89
N THR A 95 -19.00 2.03 9.70
CA THR A 95 -17.77 2.25 8.95
C THR A 95 -17.72 3.65 8.35
N TYR A 96 -16.53 4.10 8.01
CA TYR A 96 -16.31 5.34 7.28
C TYR A 96 -15.12 5.18 6.31
N LEU A 97 -15.15 5.97 5.23
CA LEU A 97 -14.16 5.91 4.15
C LEU A 97 -13.18 7.07 4.27
N VAL A 98 -11.90 6.78 4.49
CA VAL A 98 -10.81 7.78 4.52
C VAL A 98 -9.59 7.19 3.84
N ASN A 99 -8.89 7.99 3.03
CA ASN A 99 -7.73 7.56 2.23
C ASN A 99 -8.03 6.33 1.36
N ASN A 100 -9.27 6.23 0.90
CA ASN A 100 -9.84 5.10 0.19
C ASN A 100 -9.80 3.74 0.90
N GLU A 101 -9.50 3.71 2.20
CA GLU A 101 -9.63 2.53 3.04
C GLU A 101 -10.92 2.62 3.88
N THR A 102 -11.53 1.46 4.17
CA THR A 102 -12.73 1.38 5.00
C THR A 102 -12.36 1.12 6.45
N TRP A 103 -12.56 2.12 7.28
CA TRP A 103 -12.21 2.09 8.70
C TRP A 103 -13.46 1.85 9.57
N PRO A 104 -13.33 1.16 10.72
CA PRO A 104 -14.44 0.91 11.62
C PRO A 104 -14.72 2.12 12.51
N LEU A 105 -16.00 2.40 12.77
CA LEU A 105 -16.41 3.14 13.96
C LEU A 105 -16.35 2.18 15.15
N VAL A 106 -15.70 2.62 16.22
CA VAL A 106 -15.49 1.83 17.44
C VAL A 106 -16.18 2.47 18.64
N THR A 107 -16.57 1.63 19.57
CA THR A 107 -17.11 1.92 20.90
C THR A 107 -16.23 1.24 21.95
N ALA A 108 -16.45 1.52 23.23
CA ALA A 108 -15.73 0.83 24.30
C ALA A 108 -15.90 -0.70 24.27
N ALA A 109 -17.04 -1.20 23.75
CA ALA A 109 -17.34 -2.64 23.72
C ALA A 109 -16.53 -3.43 22.68
N ASN A 110 -15.97 -2.76 21.67
CA ASN A 110 -15.27 -3.38 20.54
C ASN A 110 -13.91 -2.73 20.26
N THR A 111 -13.38 -1.95 21.21
CA THR A 111 -11.99 -1.46 21.17
C THR A 111 -11.08 -2.45 21.89
N GLU A 112 -9.91 -2.75 21.33
CA GLU A 112 -8.86 -3.46 22.05
C GLU A 112 -8.36 -2.59 23.21
N LYS A 113 -8.77 -2.94 24.44
CA LYS A 113 -8.41 -2.18 25.63
C LYS A 113 -6.98 -2.55 26.04
N ALA A 114 -6.02 -1.66 25.74
CA ALA A 114 -4.64 -1.81 26.18
C ALA A 114 -4.61 -1.94 27.73
N GLY A 115 -4.02 -3.03 28.23
CA GLY A 115 -3.95 -3.33 29.67
C GLY A 115 -5.17 -4.05 30.27
N ALA A 116 -6.14 -4.51 29.47
CA ALA A 116 -7.18 -5.41 29.97
C ALA A 116 -6.61 -6.82 30.18
N THR A 117 -6.17 -7.12 31.40
CA THR A 117 -6.03 -8.50 31.87
C THR A 117 -7.40 -9.04 32.23
N GLY A 118 -7.70 -10.30 31.90
CA GLY A 118 -9.02 -10.94 32.06
C GLY A 118 -9.50 -11.15 33.50
N CYS A 119 -9.25 -10.22 34.41
CA CYS A 119 -9.66 -10.28 35.82
C CYS A 119 -10.60 -9.13 36.25
N ASP A 120 -11.05 -8.27 35.33
CA ASP A 120 -11.97 -7.16 35.63
C ASP A 120 -13.44 -7.47 35.29
N ALA A 121 -13.84 -8.74 35.34
CA ALA A 121 -15.23 -9.18 35.17
C ALA A 121 -15.92 -9.37 36.53
#